data_AF-A0A850X454-F1
#
_entry.id   AF-A0A850X454-F1
#
_cell.length_a   1.000
_cell.length_b   1.000
_cell.length_c   1.000
_cell.angle_alpha   90.00
_cell.angle_beta   90.00
_cell.angle_gamma   90.00
#
_symmetry.space_group_name_H-M   'P 1'
#
loop_
_entity.id
_entity.type
_entity.pdbx_description
1 polymer ?
#
loop_
_entity_poly.entity_id
_entity_poly.type
_entity_poly.pdbx_seq_one_letter_code
_entity_poly.pdbx_strand_id
1 'polypeptide(L)'
;GPCTECSCSSGKETSKNTSNAKKKENGEGTFIPKIFFGTRTHKQITQITRELKRTAYSSVPMTILSSRDYTCIHPVVSNSGSNRNEMCVELLEGKNGKSCLYYHGVHKVSEHYALKSAHRIYQAWDIEDLVSLGKKLRACAYFAARELMVGADIVFCPYNYLLDPQIRESMEINLKGQVVILDEAHNIEDCARESVSFSVTESQLKAAREELDSMVNSNIRQKNHEPLRAVCYSLM
;
A
#
# COMPACT_ATOMS: atom_id res chain seq x y z
N GLY A 1 -21.69 -39.79 8.12
CA GLY A 1 -21.88 -39.76 6.66
C GLY A 1 -21.02 -38.66 6.07
N PRO A 2 -20.41 -38.83 4.90
CA PRO A 2 -19.58 -37.79 4.28
C PRO A 2 -20.43 -36.63 3.72
N CYS A 3 -19.87 -35.42 3.77
CA CYS A 3 -20.47 -34.15 3.37
C CYS A 3 -20.75 -34.09 1.86
N THR A 4 -21.91 -33.54 1.48
CA THR A 4 -22.54 -33.57 0.14
C THR A 4 -22.19 -32.40 -0.79
N GLU A 5 -21.19 -31.57 -0.49
CA GLU A 5 -20.87 -30.42 -1.35
C GLU A 5 -19.38 -30.36 -1.76
N CYS A 6 -18.94 -31.35 -2.54
CA CYS A 6 -17.71 -31.21 -3.30
C CYS A 6 -17.85 -31.86 -4.68
N SER A 7 -17.79 -31.03 -5.72
CA SER A 7 -17.93 -31.41 -7.13
C SER A 7 -16.55 -31.51 -7.80
N CYS A 8 -15.91 -32.66 -7.73
CA CYS A 8 -14.74 -32.96 -8.57
C CYS A 8 -14.66 -34.45 -8.89
N SER A 9 -15.54 -34.87 -9.82
CA SER A 9 -15.36 -36.11 -10.56
C SER A 9 -14.41 -35.91 -11.72
N SER A 10 -13.49 -36.87 -11.81
CA SER A 10 -12.46 -37.15 -12.80
C SER A 10 -12.83 -36.87 -14.27
N GLY A 11 -11.95 -36.15 -14.97
CA GLY A 11 -11.93 -36.06 -16.43
C GLY A 11 -10.50 -36.01 -16.95
N LYS A 12 -10.01 -37.12 -17.49
CA LYS A 12 -8.75 -37.22 -18.25
C LYS A 12 -9.00 -36.71 -19.67
N GLU A 13 -8.25 -35.73 -20.13
CA GLU A 13 -7.92 -35.58 -21.56
C GLU A 13 -6.48 -35.12 -21.73
N THR A 14 -5.83 -35.68 -22.75
CA THR A 14 -4.40 -35.60 -23.06
C THR A 14 -4.25 -34.98 -24.44
N SER A 15 -3.40 -33.97 -24.60
CA SER A 15 -2.62 -33.77 -25.84
C SER A 15 -1.41 -32.82 -25.67
N LYS A 16 -0.22 -33.43 -25.85
CA LYS A 16 1.06 -32.99 -26.44
C LYS A 16 1.02 -31.69 -27.25
N ASN A 17 2.04 -30.82 -27.41
CA ASN A 17 3.49 -30.67 -27.17
C ASN A 17 3.74 -29.12 -27.18
N THR A 18 4.81 -28.47 -26.72
CA THR A 18 6.23 -28.65 -27.04
C THR A 18 7.08 -27.81 -26.07
N SER A 19 8.23 -28.38 -25.74
CA SER A 19 9.34 -27.90 -24.92
C SER A 19 9.80 -26.45 -25.12
N ASN A 20 10.02 -25.75 -24.00
CA ASN A 20 11.27 -25.02 -23.78
C ASN A 20 11.64 -25.03 -22.30
N ALA A 21 12.55 -25.93 -21.96
CA ALA A 21 13.07 -26.13 -20.62
C ALA A 21 14.15 -25.07 -20.30
N LYS A 22 13.94 -24.30 -19.23
CA LYS A 22 15.03 -23.71 -18.45
C LYS A 22 14.79 -24.00 -16.97
N LYS A 23 15.57 -24.98 -16.50
CA LYS A 23 15.93 -25.38 -15.12
C LYS A 23 15.04 -24.87 -13.99
N LYS A 24 14.18 -25.76 -13.49
CA LYS A 24 13.72 -25.77 -12.10
C LYS A 24 14.88 -26.23 -11.22
N GLU A 25 15.38 -25.35 -10.36
CA GLU A 25 16.06 -25.80 -9.14
C GLU A 25 14.99 -26.22 -8.13
N ASN A 26 14.96 -27.52 -7.86
CA ASN A 26 14.13 -28.11 -6.83
C ASN A 26 14.72 -27.77 -5.46
N GLY A 27 14.10 -26.80 -4.79
CA GLY A 27 14.01 -26.76 -3.34
C GLY A 27 12.54 -26.53 -3.01
N GLU A 28 11.81 -27.59 -2.65
CA GLU A 28 10.50 -27.45 -2.01
C GLU A 28 10.70 -26.88 -0.61
N GLY A 29 11.04 -25.59 -0.54
CA GLY A 29 10.80 -24.80 0.66
C GLY A 29 9.30 -24.75 0.87
N THR A 30 8.83 -25.21 2.03
CA THR A 30 7.45 -25.01 2.44
C THR A 30 7.15 -23.52 2.32
N PHE A 31 6.17 -23.16 1.49
CA PHE A 31 5.72 -21.77 1.39
C PHE A 31 5.18 -21.33 2.75
N ILE A 32 5.84 -20.37 3.37
CA ILE A 32 5.40 -19.77 4.64
C ILE A 32 4.59 -18.51 4.29
N PRO A 33 3.28 -18.48 4.60
CA PRO A 33 2.47 -17.31 4.33
C PRO A 33 2.84 -16.15 5.27
N LYS A 34 2.82 -14.93 4.74
CA LYS A 34 2.83 -13.69 5.52
C LYS A 34 1.47 -13.46 6.13
N ILE A 35 1.45 -12.81 7.30
CA ILE A 35 0.24 -12.35 7.97
C ILE A 35 0.02 -10.89 7.64
N PHE A 36 -1.08 -10.57 6.95
CA PHE A 36 -1.58 -9.22 6.83
C PHE A 36 -2.61 -8.97 7.95
N PHE A 37 -2.25 -8.11 8.89
CA PHE A 37 -3.09 -7.75 10.03
C PHE A 37 -3.72 -6.38 9.78
N GLY A 38 -5.00 -6.39 9.40
CA GLY A 38 -5.81 -5.22 9.12
C GLY A 38 -6.51 -4.69 10.38
N THR A 39 -6.45 -3.38 10.60
CA THR A 39 -7.23 -2.68 11.64
C THR A 39 -8.01 -1.50 11.05
N ARG A 40 -8.96 -0.94 11.81
CA ARG A 40 -9.69 0.26 11.39
C ARG A 40 -8.84 1.53 11.48
N THR A 41 -7.99 1.65 12.50
CA THR A 41 -7.27 2.90 12.78
C THR A 41 -5.79 2.69 13.08
N HIS A 42 -4.97 3.72 12.80
CA HIS A 42 -3.55 3.74 13.18
C HIS A 42 -3.33 3.62 14.69
N LYS A 43 -4.24 4.14 15.52
CA LYS A 43 -4.15 4.00 16.99
C LYS A 43 -4.23 2.54 17.43
N GLN A 44 -5.08 1.74 16.79
CA GLN A 44 -5.15 0.29 17.05
C GLN A 44 -3.85 -0.40 16.64
N ILE A 45 -3.25 -0.01 15.50
CA ILE A 45 -1.94 -0.55 15.09
C ILE A 45 -0.89 -0.25 16.17
N THR A 46 -0.81 0.99 16.66
CA THR A 46 0.13 1.37 17.73
C THR A 46 -0.11 0.56 19.01
N GLN A 47 -1.36 0.30 19.37
CA GLN A 47 -1.68 -0.54 20.52
C GLN A 47 -1.20 -1.99 20.32
N ILE A 48 -1.50 -2.59 19.16
CA ILE A 48 -1.14 -3.97 18.85
C ILE A 48 0.38 -4.14 18.78
N THR A 49 1.11 -3.20 18.18
CA THR A 49 2.57 -3.29 18.08
C THR A 49 3.23 -3.15 19.46
N ARG A 50 2.66 -2.34 20.36
CA ARG A 50 3.09 -2.28 21.77
C ARG A 50 2.84 -3.58 22.52
N GLU A 51 1.71 -4.24 22.29
CA GLU A 51 1.46 -5.56 22.87
C GLU A 51 2.39 -6.61 22.27
N LEU A 52 2.62 -6.62 20.95
CA LEU A 52 3.56 -7.51 20.29
C LEU A 52 4.97 -7.41 20.90
N LYS A 53 5.45 -6.19 21.20
CA LYS A 53 6.73 -5.94 21.89
C LYS A 53 6.84 -6.65 23.24
N ARG A 54 5.72 -6.95 23.92
CA ARG A 54 5.67 -7.59 25.24
C ARG A 54 5.58 -9.12 25.17
N THR A 55 5.46 -9.69 23.98
CA THR A 55 5.33 -11.15 23.78
C THR A 55 6.67 -11.79 23.40
N ALA A 56 6.71 -13.13 23.42
CA ALA A 56 7.84 -13.91 22.88
C ALA A 56 8.07 -13.69 21.36
N TYR A 57 7.10 -13.10 20.66
CA TYR A 57 7.14 -12.81 19.23
C TYR A 57 7.66 -11.40 18.92
N SER A 58 8.16 -10.66 19.91
CA SER A 58 8.65 -9.29 19.72
C SER A 58 9.78 -9.16 18.70
N SER A 59 10.50 -10.24 18.41
CA SER A 59 11.60 -10.27 17.44
C SER A 59 11.20 -10.70 16.02
N VAL A 60 9.91 -11.01 15.78
CA VAL A 60 9.41 -11.42 14.47
C VAL A 60 9.54 -10.26 13.47
N PRO A 61 10.14 -10.46 12.29
CA PRO A 61 10.18 -9.48 11.21
C PRO A 61 8.79 -8.94 10.88
N MET A 62 8.61 -7.64 11.06
CA MET A 62 7.33 -6.98 10.86
C MET A 62 7.49 -5.62 10.17
N THR A 63 6.43 -5.15 9.51
CA THR A 63 6.33 -3.77 9.02
C THR A 63 4.93 -3.19 9.27
N ILE A 64 4.83 -1.87 9.21
CA ILE A 64 3.55 -1.14 9.30
C ILE A 64 3.39 -0.30 8.05
N LEU A 65 2.34 -0.56 7.27
CA LEU A 65 1.95 0.30 6.17
C LEU A 65 1.05 1.43 6.67
N SER A 66 1.31 2.63 6.18
CA SER A 66 0.60 3.84 6.58
C SER A 66 0.68 4.90 5.50
N SER A 67 -0.27 5.85 5.52
CA SER A 67 -0.29 6.92 4.53
C SER A 67 0.90 7.88 4.72
N ARG A 68 1.16 8.69 3.69
CA ARG A 68 2.17 9.75 3.74
C ARG A 68 1.89 10.78 4.84
N ASP A 69 0.64 10.90 5.28
CA ASP A 69 0.21 11.85 6.30
C ASP A 69 0.87 11.57 7.66
N TYR A 70 1.10 10.28 7.94
CA TYR A 70 1.74 9.83 9.18
C TYR A 70 3.25 9.59 9.03
N THR A 71 3.73 9.37 7.80
CA THR A 71 5.10 8.87 7.55
C THR A 71 6.01 9.81 6.75
N CYS A 72 5.47 10.85 6.11
CA CYS A 72 6.29 11.80 5.35
C CYS A 72 7.11 12.69 6.28
N ILE A 73 8.42 12.70 6.08
CA ILE A 73 9.37 13.53 6.84
C ILE A 73 9.99 14.66 6.02
N HIS A 74 9.60 14.80 4.74
CA HIS A 74 10.10 15.86 3.88
C HIS A 74 9.48 17.19 4.31
N PRO A 75 10.28 18.22 4.68
CA PRO A 75 9.81 19.39 5.42
C PRO A 75 8.75 20.22 4.68
N VAL A 76 8.82 20.28 3.35
CA VAL A 76 7.81 20.95 2.53
C VAL A 76 6.57 20.06 2.39
N VAL A 77 6.74 18.88 1.78
CA VAL A 77 5.65 17.93 1.47
C VAL A 77 4.82 17.52 2.70
N SER A 78 5.44 17.30 3.87
CA SER A 78 4.71 16.89 5.08
C SER A 78 3.66 17.91 5.50
N ASN A 79 3.92 19.20 5.25
CA ASN A 79 3.07 20.33 5.61
C ASN A 79 2.07 20.74 4.51
N SER A 80 2.03 20.03 3.38
CA SER A 80 1.23 20.41 2.21
C SER A 80 -0.26 20.04 2.26
N GLY A 81 -0.77 19.57 3.40
CA GLY A 81 -2.19 19.23 3.54
C GLY A 81 -2.65 18.17 2.52
N SER A 82 -3.64 18.52 1.71
CA SER A 82 -4.21 17.68 0.64
C SER A 82 -3.23 17.41 -0.51
N ASN A 83 -2.31 18.33 -0.80
CA ASN A 83 -1.42 18.27 -1.96
C ASN A 83 -0.19 17.38 -1.72
N ARG A 84 -0.12 16.73 -0.54
CA ARG A 84 1.00 15.89 -0.11
C ARG A 84 1.32 14.78 -1.12
N ASN A 85 0.29 14.14 -1.67
CA ASN A 85 0.47 13.04 -2.62
C ASN A 85 1.04 13.55 -3.95
N GLU A 86 0.45 14.60 -4.52
CA GLU A 86 0.88 15.20 -5.79
C GLU A 86 2.32 15.70 -5.70
N MET A 87 2.66 16.49 -4.68
CA MET A 87 4.02 16.98 -4.48
C MET A 87 5.02 15.84 -4.26
N CYS A 88 4.60 14.74 -3.62
CA CYS A 88 5.45 13.56 -3.50
C CYS A 88 5.72 12.94 -4.88
N VAL A 89 4.70 12.81 -5.73
CA VAL A 89 4.84 12.26 -7.10
C VAL A 89 5.74 13.15 -7.94
N GLU A 90 5.57 14.47 -7.92
CA GLU A 90 6.43 15.41 -8.65
C GLU A 90 7.91 15.27 -8.29
N LEU A 91 8.20 15.11 -6.99
CA LEU A 91 9.57 14.91 -6.50
C LEU A 91 10.13 13.52 -6.81
N LEU A 92 9.28 12.51 -7.04
CA LEU A 92 9.71 11.19 -7.50
C LEU A 92 10.02 11.21 -9.00
N GLU A 93 9.27 11.98 -9.78
CA GLU A 93 9.51 12.16 -11.22
C GLU A 93 10.75 13.01 -11.53
N GLY A 94 11.29 13.73 -10.55
CA GLY A 94 12.50 14.53 -10.75
C GLY A 94 12.30 15.75 -11.65
N LYS A 95 11.05 16.18 -11.86
CA LYS A 95 10.73 17.34 -12.71
C LYS A 95 11.51 18.56 -12.24
N ASN A 96 12.09 19.29 -13.19
CA ASN A 96 12.94 20.48 -12.93
C ASN A 96 14.23 20.19 -12.15
N GLY A 97 14.74 18.96 -12.19
CA GLY A 97 16.00 18.59 -11.54
C GLY A 97 15.93 18.50 -10.01
N LYS A 98 14.73 18.59 -9.43
CA LYS A 98 14.50 18.45 -7.99
C LYS A 98 13.94 17.06 -7.70
N SER A 99 14.56 16.33 -6.78
CA SER A 99 14.06 15.02 -6.34
C SER A 99 14.06 14.88 -4.82
N CYS A 100 13.28 13.94 -4.32
CA CYS A 100 13.16 13.72 -2.88
C CYS A 100 14.44 13.05 -2.31
N LEU A 101 15.26 13.82 -1.59
CA LEU A 101 16.48 13.31 -0.94
C LEU A 101 16.22 12.15 0.03
N TYR A 102 15.07 12.16 0.71
CA TYR A 102 14.70 11.09 1.64
C TYR A 102 14.35 9.80 0.91
N TYR A 103 13.75 9.88 -0.29
CA TYR A 103 13.45 8.71 -1.11
C TYR A 103 14.73 8.00 -1.54
N HIS A 104 15.74 8.75 -1.96
CA HIS A 104 17.05 8.18 -2.32
C HIS A 104 17.76 7.49 -1.13
N GLY A 105 17.40 7.86 0.10
CA GLY A 105 17.93 7.28 1.32
C GLY A 105 17.19 6.05 1.86
N VAL A 106 16.13 5.57 1.20
CA VAL A 106 15.23 4.53 1.74
C VAL A 106 15.98 3.25 2.14
N HIS A 107 16.91 2.78 1.30
CA HIS A 107 17.73 1.58 1.55
C HIS A 107 18.39 1.54 2.93
N LYS A 108 18.76 2.70 3.49
CA LYS A 108 19.41 2.81 4.81
C LYS A 108 18.56 2.24 5.94
N VAL A 109 17.22 2.33 5.83
CA VAL A 109 16.30 1.78 6.82
C VAL A 109 16.26 0.25 6.71
N SER A 110 16.18 -0.27 5.48
CA SER A 110 16.24 -1.70 5.19
C SER A 110 17.54 -2.32 5.71
N GLU A 111 18.68 -1.67 5.47
CA GLU A 111 19.99 -2.05 6.02
C GLU A 111 20.03 -2.02 7.55
N HIS A 112 19.44 -0.98 8.17
CA HIS A 112 19.36 -0.87 9.63
C HIS A 112 18.62 -2.06 10.27
N TYR A 113 17.48 -2.46 9.71
CA TYR A 113 16.72 -3.60 10.22
C TYR A 113 17.34 -4.95 9.87
N ALA A 114 18.01 -5.07 8.72
CA ALA A 114 18.79 -6.25 8.38
C ALA A 114 19.93 -6.47 9.40
N LEU A 115 20.66 -5.42 9.76
CA LEU A 115 21.70 -5.47 10.79
C LEU A 115 21.13 -5.84 12.17
N LYS A 116 20.00 -5.27 12.57
CA LYS A 116 19.34 -5.63 13.83
C LYS A 116 18.92 -7.09 13.87
N SER A 117 18.42 -7.61 12.75
CA SER A 117 18.03 -9.01 12.62
C SER A 117 19.25 -9.93 12.71
N ALA A 118 20.34 -9.61 12.01
CA ALA A 118 21.59 -10.37 12.06
C ALA A 118 22.20 -10.45 13.47
N HIS A 119 22.13 -9.36 14.24
CA HIS A 119 22.62 -9.30 15.62
C HIS A 119 21.60 -9.81 16.66
N ARG A 120 20.43 -10.32 16.22
CA ARG A 120 19.33 -10.78 17.11
C ARG A 120 18.84 -9.73 18.11
N ILE A 121 18.92 -8.46 17.72
CA ILE A 121 18.44 -7.31 18.50
C ILE A 121 17.18 -6.68 17.87
N TYR A 122 16.59 -7.35 16.88
CA TYR A 122 15.32 -6.92 16.30
C TYR A 122 14.23 -6.95 17.37
N GLN A 123 13.42 -5.89 17.38
CA GLN A 123 12.25 -5.73 18.24
C GLN A 123 11.16 -5.06 17.42
N ALA A 124 9.91 -5.41 17.69
CA ALA A 124 8.73 -4.76 17.14
C ALA A 124 8.81 -3.25 17.42
N TRP A 125 8.21 -2.47 16.52
CA TRP A 125 8.30 -1.00 16.50
C TRP A 125 6.95 -0.42 16.06
N ASP A 126 6.69 0.84 16.39
CA ASP A 126 5.51 1.58 15.93
C ASP A 126 5.85 2.61 14.85
N ILE A 127 4.83 3.29 14.31
CA ILE A 127 5.01 4.24 13.20
C ILE A 127 5.93 5.39 13.63
N GLU A 128 5.80 5.84 14.88
CA GLU A 128 6.62 6.89 15.47
C GLU A 128 8.10 6.49 15.55
N ASP A 129 8.40 5.24 15.93
CA ASP A 129 9.75 4.68 15.89
C ASP A 129 10.34 4.73 14.47
N LEU A 130 9.56 4.31 13.46
CA LEU A 130 9.99 4.30 12.05
C LEU A 130 10.25 5.73 11.53
N VAL A 131 9.35 6.67 11.85
CA VAL A 131 9.52 8.08 11.48
C VAL A 131 10.74 8.70 12.14
N SER A 132 10.98 8.39 13.42
CA SER A 132 12.17 8.82 14.16
C SER A 132 13.45 8.28 13.53
N LEU A 133 13.45 6.99 13.15
CA LEU A 133 14.56 6.37 12.44
C LEU A 133 14.79 7.01 11.06
N GLY A 134 13.73 7.23 10.28
CA GLY A 134 13.79 7.90 8.98
C GLY A 134 14.41 9.30 9.08
N LYS A 135 14.06 10.08 10.11
CA LYS A 135 14.69 11.39 10.38
C LYS A 135 16.18 11.26 10.66
N LYS A 136 16.58 10.30 11.52
CA LYS A 136 17.99 10.05 11.86
C LYS A 136 18.82 9.63 10.65
N LEU A 137 18.29 8.76 9.80
CA LEU A 137 18.99 8.22 8.64
C LEU A 137 18.84 9.07 7.36
N ARG A 138 18.02 10.13 7.41
CA ARG A 138 17.57 10.90 6.23
C ARG A 138 16.98 9.99 5.15
N ALA A 139 16.02 9.16 5.55
CA ALA A 139 15.39 8.13 4.73
C ALA A 139 13.86 8.21 4.83
N CYS A 140 13.16 8.02 3.72
CA CYS A 140 11.71 8.14 3.65
C CYS A 140 11.04 6.95 4.34
N ALA A 141 10.37 7.19 5.48
CA ALA A 141 9.67 6.15 6.23
C ALA A 141 8.54 5.49 5.42
N TYR A 142 7.81 6.24 4.59
CA TYR A 142 6.74 5.71 3.74
C TYR A 142 7.25 4.61 2.80
N PHE A 143 8.29 4.90 2.02
CA PHE A 143 8.87 3.94 1.09
C PHE A 143 9.69 2.86 1.79
N ALA A 144 10.31 3.17 2.94
CA ALA A 144 11.00 2.16 3.75
C ALA A 144 10.04 1.09 4.27
N ALA A 145 8.86 1.46 4.74
CA ALA A 145 7.85 0.50 5.17
C ALA A 145 7.44 -0.47 4.05
N ARG A 146 7.37 0.04 2.80
CA ARG A 146 7.09 -0.75 1.59
C ARG A 146 8.23 -1.74 1.28
N GLU A 147 9.47 -1.29 1.32
CA GLU A 147 10.62 -2.19 1.12
C GLU A 147 10.68 -3.29 2.20
N LEU A 148 10.45 -2.92 3.46
CA LEU A 148 10.45 -3.86 4.59
C LEU A 148 9.34 -4.92 4.48
N MET A 149 8.23 -4.63 3.77
CA MET A 149 7.13 -5.58 3.55
C MET A 149 7.61 -6.87 2.86
N VAL A 150 8.60 -6.76 1.96
CA VAL A 150 9.16 -7.89 1.22
C VAL A 150 9.77 -8.93 2.17
N GLY A 151 10.46 -8.47 3.23
CA GLY A 151 11.10 -9.32 4.23
C GLY A 151 10.30 -9.55 5.51
N ALA A 152 9.12 -8.96 5.66
CA ALA A 152 8.29 -9.07 6.86
C ALA A 152 7.46 -10.36 6.90
N ASP A 153 7.34 -10.98 8.07
CA ASP A 153 6.41 -12.08 8.32
C ASP A 153 5.02 -11.55 8.71
N ILE A 154 4.98 -10.38 9.36
CA ILE A 154 3.73 -9.69 9.75
C ILE A 154 3.69 -8.28 9.16
N VAL A 155 2.60 -7.95 8.48
CA VAL A 155 2.33 -6.63 7.90
C VAL A 155 1.09 -6.04 8.56
N PHE A 156 1.27 -5.01 9.38
CA PHE A 156 0.14 -4.25 9.94
C PHE A 156 -0.28 -3.15 8.97
N CYS A 157 -1.58 -2.99 8.74
CA CYS A 157 -2.09 -1.94 7.86
C CYS A 157 -3.54 -1.57 8.18
N PRO A 158 -4.01 -0.38 7.79
CA PRO A 158 -5.43 -0.07 7.81
C PRO A 158 -6.22 -0.90 6.78
N TYR A 159 -7.51 -1.15 7.02
CA TYR A 159 -8.35 -1.97 6.14
C TYR A 159 -8.35 -1.58 4.67
N ASN A 160 -8.33 -0.28 4.37
CA ASN A 160 -8.35 0.19 2.99
C ASN A 160 -7.14 -0.32 2.18
N TYR A 161 -6.01 -0.64 2.83
CA TYR A 161 -4.85 -1.26 2.15
C TYR A 161 -5.11 -2.69 1.70
N LEU A 162 -6.12 -3.36 2.27
CA LEU A 162 -6.51 -4.73 1.94
C LEU A 162 -7.75 -4.76 1.04
N LEU A 163 -8.64 -3.79 1.18
CA LEU A 163 -9.94 -3.77 0.51
C LEU A 163 -9.93 -2.96 -0.78
N ASP A 164 -9.29 -1.79 -0.80
CA ASP A 164 -9.24 -0.90 -1.96
C ASP A 164 -8.30 -1.51 -3.02
N PRO A 165 -8.80 -1.86 -4.22
CA PRO A 165 -7.99 -2.42 -5.29
C PRO A 165 -6.88 -1.48 -5.77
N GLN A 166 -7.12 -0.17 -5.83
CA GLN A 166 -6.14 0.81 -6.28
C GLN A 166 -5.00 0.96 -5.28
N ILE A 167 -5.31 0.98 -3.98
CA ILE A 167 -4.28 1.02 -2.93
C ILE A 167 -3.46 -0.27 -2.96
N ARG A 168 -4.10 -1.44 -3.07
CA ARG A 168 -3.40 -2.73 -3.17
C ARG A 168 -2.44 -2.80 -4.34
N GLU A 169 -2.88 -2.36 -5.52
CA GLU A 169 -2.04 -2.31 -6.71
C GLU A 169 -0.87 -1.35 -6.51
N SER A 170 -1.12 -0.13 -6.02
CA SER A 170 -0.08 0.87 -5.77
C SER A 170 0.94 0.44 -4.71
N MET A 171 0.50 -0.34 -3.72
CA MET A 171 1.34 -0.86 -2.64
C MET A 171 1.92 -2.25 -2.93
N GLU A 172 1.64 -2.84 -4.09
CA GLU A 172 2.11 -4.17 -4.52
C GLU A 172 1.71 -5.29 -3.52
N ILE A 173 0.51 -5.17 -2.93
CA ILE A 173 -0.01 -6.14 -1.96
C ILE A 173 -0.70 -7.29 -2.69
N ASN A 174 -0.09 -8.47 -2.63
CA ASN A 174 -0.69 -9.71 -3.12
C ASN A 174 -1.12 -10.62 -1.95
N LEU A 175 -2.44 -10.77 -1.78
CA LEU A 175 -3.03 -11.58 -0.71
C LEU A 175 -3.16 -13.07 -1.05
N LYS A 176 -2.89 -13.48 -2.31
CA LYS A 176 -3.05 -14.88 -2.72
C LYS A 176 -2.07 -15.78 -1.94
N GLY A 177 -2.65 -16.76 -1.25
CA GLY A 177 -1.88 -17.69 -0.41
C GLY A 177 -1.43 -17.10 0.93
N GLN A 178 -1.74 -15.84 1.23
CA GLN A 178 -1.35 -15.21 2.49
C GLN A 178 -2.44 -15.38 3.56
N VAL A 179 -2.10 -15.15 4.83
CA VAL A 179 -3.06 -15.10 5.93
C VAL A 179 -3.51 -13.66 6.12
N VAL A 180 -4.82 -13.42 6.14
CA VAL A 180 -5.40 -12.10 6.42
C VAL A 180 -6.16 -12.17 7.74
N ILE A 181 -5.80 -11.30 8.67
CA ILE A 181 -6.48 -11.13 9.95
C ILE A 181 -7.11 -9.74 9.95
N LEU A 182 -8.42 -9.67 10.18
CA LEU A 182 -9.17 -8.43 10.27
C LEU A 182 -9.67 -8.31 11.71
N ASP A 183 -9.04 -7.43 12.47
CA ASP A 183 -9.44 -7.15 13.85
C ASP A 183 -10.54 -6.11 13.87
N GLU A 184 -11.58 -6.25 14.71
CA GLU A 184 -12.79 -5.41 14.72
C GLU A 184 -13.62 -5.43 13.42
N ALA A 185 -13.72 -6.60 12.78
CA ALA A 185 -14.32 -6.78 11.46
C ALA A 185 -15.79 -6.34 11.33
N HIS A 186 -16.47 -5.97 12.42
CA HIS A 186 -17.82 -5.39 12.34
C HIS A 186 -17.87 -4.06 11.56
N ASN A 187 -16.74 -3.36 11.38
CA ASN A 187 -16.66 -2.16 10.55
C ASN A 187 -16.24 -2.42 9.10
N ILE A 188 -16.10 -3.68 8.69
CA ILE A 188 -15.55 -3.99 7.36
C ILE A 188 -16.52 -3.64 6.23
N GLU A 189 -17.82 -3.79 6.45
CA GLU A 189 -18.83 -3.49 5.42
C GLU A 189 -18.81 -2.01 5.06
N ASP A 190 -18.75 -1.14 6.06
CA ASP A 190 -18.68 0.31 5.85
C ASP A 190 -17.37 0.69 5.13
N CYS A 191 -16.23 0.13 5.56
CA CYS A 191 -14.96 0.40 4.90
C CYS A 191 -14.94 -0.09 3.44
N ALA A 192 -15.51 -1.26 3.17
CA ALA A 192 -15.65 -1.79 1.81
C ALA A 192 -16.55 -0.90 0.96
N ARG A 193 -17.69 -0.46 1.50
CA ARG A 193 -18.62 0.45 0.84
C ARG A 193 -17.96 1.79 0.53
N GLU A 194 -17.25 2.39 1.48
CA GLU A 194 -16.50 3.63 1.31
C GLU A 194 -15.41 3.50 0.23
N SER A 195 -14.68 2.38 0.20
CA SER A 195 -13.58 2.16 -0.76
C SER A 195 -14.02 2.10 -2.23
N VAL A 196 -15.31 1.82 -2.49
CA VAL A 196 -15.88 1.79 -3.84
C VAL A 196 -16.91 2.89 -4.09
N SER A 197 -17.18 3.72 -3.09
CA SER A 197 -18.11 4.84 -3.20
C SER A 197 -17.35 6.11 -3.57
N PHE A 198 -17.99 6.97 -4.35
CA PHE A 198 -17.48 8.30 -4.65
C PHE A 198 -18.62 9.30 -4.59
N SER A 199 -18.36 10.46 -4.00
CA SER A 199 -19.31 11.56 -3.88
C SER A 199 -18.70 12.80 -4.51
N VAL A 200 -19.50 13.51 -5.31
CA VAL A 200 -19.11 14.77 -5.96
C VAL A 200 -19.90 15.90 -5.32
N THR A 201 -19.19 16.92 -4.84
CA THR A 201 -19.83 18.16 -4.39
C THR A 201 -20.05 19.12 -5.56
N GLU A 202 -21.02 20.01 -5.44
CA GLU A 202 -21.25 21.07 -6.43
C GLU A 202 -19.98 21.92 -6.68
N SER A 203 -19.21 22.20 -5.62
CA SER A 203 -17.95 22.94 -5.73
C SER A 203 -16.89 22.18 -6.54
N GLN A 204 -16.77 20.86 -6.37
CA GLN A 204 -15.87 20.02 -7.17
C GLN A 204 -16.31 19.99 -8.63
N LEU A 205 -17.62 19.93 -8.88
CA LEU A 205 -18.15 19.93 -10.24
C LEU A 205 -17.90 21.27 -10.96
N LYS A 206 -18.05 22.40 -10.25
CA LYS A 206 -17.71 23.74 -10.77
C LYS A 206 -16.21 23.86 -11.09
N ALA A 207 -15.35 23.42 -10.18
CA ALA A 207 -13.90 23.43 -10.41
C ALA A 207 -13.50 22.56 -11.60
N ALA A 208 -14.07 21.35 -11.72
CA ALA A 208 -13.83 20.47 -12.86
C ALA A 208 -14.28 21.09 -14.18
N ARG A 209 -15.42 21.79 -14.21
CA ARG A 209 -15.87 22.54 -15.39
C ARG A 209 -14.84 23.60 -15.79
N GLU A 210 -14.40 24.42 -14.85
CA GLU A 210 -13.45 25.52 -15.12
C GLU A 210 -12.11 24.99 -15.66
N GLU A 211 -11.61 23.88 -15.11
CA GLU A 211 -10.42 23.20 -15.65
C GLU A 211 -10.66 22.66 -17.07
N LEU A 212 -11.79 21.98 -17.31
CA LEU A 212 -12.12 21.44 -18.63
C LEU A 212 -12.30 22.55 -19.68
N ASP A 213 -12.91 23.67 -19.31
CA ASP A 213 -13.00 24.85 -20.18
C ASP A 213 -11.62 25.38 -20.55
N SER A 214 -10.73 25.54 -19.57
CA SER A 214 -9.35 25.97 -19.81
C SER A 214 -8.62 25.02 -20.76
N MET A 215 -8.76 23.71 -20.56
CA MET A 215 -8.12 22.69 -21.41
C MET A 215 -8.67 22.67 -22.84
N VAL A 216 -9.99 22.77 -23.00
CA VAL A 216 -10.66 22.82 -24.32
C VAL A 216 -10.27 24.09 -25.07
N ASN A 217 -10.32 25.25 -24.41
CA ASN A 217 -9.94 26.54 -25.01
C ASN A 217 -8.46 26.56 -25.42
N SER A 218 -7.61 25.82 -24.71
CA SER A 218 -6.19 25.66 -25.03
C SER A 218 -5.89 24.55 -26.05
N ASN A 219 -6.92 23.93 -26.65
CA ASN A 219 -6.81 22.79 -27.59
C ASN A 219 -6.09 21.55 -27.02
N ILE A 220 -6.06 21.38 -25.71
CA ILE A 220 -5.45 20.22 -25.06
C ILE A 220 -6.42 19.05 -25.14
N ARG A 221 -6.11 18.05 -25.97
CA ARG A 221 -6.91 16.80 -26.11
C ARG A 221 -8.42 17.08 -26.23
N GLN A 222 -8.79 18.10 -26.98
CA GLN A 222 -10.16 18.64 -27.05
C GLN A 222 -11.23 17.56 -27.22
N LYS A 223 -11.02 16.60 -28.13
CA LYS A 223 -11.94 15.48 -28.38
C LYS A 223 -12.28 14.65 -27.13
N ASN A 224 -11.38 14.58 -26.15
CA ASN A 224 -11.59 13.83 -24.91
C ASN A 224 -12.24 14.70 -23.82
N HIS A 225 -11.88 15.98 -23.75
CA HIS A 225 -12.34 16.88 -22.69
C HIS A 225 -13.70 17.51 -22.98
N GLU A 226 -14.06 17.68 -24.25
CA GLU A 226 -15.34 18.30 -24.65
C GLU A 226 -16.58 17.49 -24.23
N PRO A 227 -16.61 16.15 -24.35
CA PRO A 227 -17.71 15.35 -23.80
C PRO A 227 -17.80 15.42 -22.27
N LEU A 228 -16.66 15.40 -21.57
CA LEU A 228 -16.61 15.51 -20.10
C LEU A 228 -17.14 16.87 -19.64
N ARG A 229 -16.76 17.93 -20.35
CA ARG A 229 -17.25 19.28 -20.10
C ARG A 229 -18.77 19.35 -20.23
N ALA A 230 -19.33 18.77 -21.29
CA ALA A 230 -20.78 18.73 -21.50
C ALA A 230 -21.51 18.02 -20.35
N VAL A 231 -20.95 16.92 -19.83
CA VAL A 231 -21.49 16.23 -18.65
C VAL A 231 -21.49 17.17 -17.44
N CYS A 232 -20.39 17.88 -17.17
CA CYS A 232 -20.33 18.84 -16.07
C CYS A 232 -21.40 19.95 -16.19
N TYR A 233 -21.66 20.44 -17.40
CA TYR A 233 -22.74 21.41 -17.64
C TYR A 233 -24.14 20.82 -17.44
N SER A 234 -24.35 19.54 -17.74
CA SER A 234 -25.68 18.90 -17.62
C SER A 234 -26.07 18.54 -16.18
N LEU A 235 -25.09 18.44 -15.28
CA LEU A 235 -25.26 18.06 -13.88
C LEU A 235 -25.41 19.26 -12.94
N MET A 236 -25.35 20.49 -13.47
CA MET A 236 -25.57 21.75 -12.76
C MET A 236 -26.83 22.44 -13.28
#